data_AF-A0A1G8I8G4-F1
#
_entry.id   AF-A0A1G8I8G4-F1
#
_cell.length_a   1.000
_cell.length_b   1.000
_cell.length_c   1.000
_cell.angle_alpha   90.00
_cell.angle_beta   90.00
_cell.angle_gamma   90.00
#
_symmetry.space_group_name_H-M   'P 1'
#
loop_
_entity.id
_entity.type
_entity.pdbx_description
1 polymer ?
#
loop_
_entity_poly.entity_id
_entity_poly.type
_entity_poly.pdbx_seq_one_letter_code
_entity_poly.pdbx_strand_id
1 'polypeptide(L)'
;MDWGFNPVEKTKARKKRKRGDRNEFSAKVRKEIKDYFNHECQMCYGPGETIHHVHLRAQSGRGVFTNGLLLCHRCHQYLHDNPKELKKWQNRFREWYGKSYFKDKQDLEREAADLISRKEKTEYYNLSPMRRT
;
A
#
# COMPACT_ATOMS: atom_id res chain seq x y z
N MET A 1 -2.87 55.88 0.83
CA MET A 1 -3.42 54.64 0.26
C MET A 1 -2.83 53.50 1.05
N ASP A 2 -3.62 52.94 1.97
CA ASP A 2 -3.20 51.83 2.84
C ASP A 2 -3.36 50.53 2.05
N TRP A 3 -2.23 49.96 1.62
CA TRP A 3 -2.20 48.69 0.89
C TRP A 3 -2.31 47.54 1.89
N GLY A 4 -3.53 47.33 2.39
CA GLY A 4 -3.89 46.33 3.40
C GLY A 4 -3.31 44.94 3.08
N PHE A 5 -2.14 44.67 3.65
CA PHE A 5 -1.52 43.36 3.65
C PHE A 5 -2.29 42.49 4.64
N ASN A 6 -3.18 41.64 4.11
CA ASN A 6 -3.92 40.68 4.91
C ASN A 6 -3.23 39.31 4.79
N PRO A 7 -2.35 38.93 5.73
CA PRO A 7 -1.61 37.68 5.64
C PRO A 7 -2.60 36.50 5.73
N VAL A 8 -2.80 35.81 4.61
CA VAL A 8 -3.58 34.58 4.59
C VAL A 8 -2.82 33.53 5.39
N GLU A 9 -3.42 33.02 6.47
CA GLU A 9 -2.83 31.95 7.25
C GLU A 9 -2.50 30.77 6.32
N LYS A 10 -1.20 30.41 6.25
CA LYS A 10 -0.77 29.24 5.47
C LYS A 10 -1.46 28.01 6.06
N THR A 11 -2.36 27.39 5.31
CA THR A 11 -3.02 26.14 5.71
C THR A 11 -1.96 25.13 6.13
N LYS A 12 -2.04 24.61 7.37
CA LYS A 12 -1.09 23.64 7.89
C LYS A 12 -1.05 22.43 6.95
N ALA A 13 0.06 22.27 6.22
CA ALA A 13 0.23 21.13 5.32
C ALA A 13 0.06 19.83 6.11
N ARG A 14 -0.82 18.93 5.64
CA ARG A 14 -1.09 17.67 6.33
C ARG A 14 0.20 16.85 6.41
N LYS A 15 0.68 16.61 7.62
CA LYS A 15 1.92 15.85 7.86
C LYS A 15 1.80 14.44 7.27
N LYS A 16 2.76 14.06 6.41
CA LYS A 16 2.85 12.69 5.88
C LYS A 16 3.05 11.71 7.03
N ARG A 17 2.29 10.61 7.01
CA ARG A 17 2.39 9.54 8.03
C ARG A 17 3.75 8.84 7.94
N LYS A 18 4.31 8.43 9.08
CA LYS A 18 5.58 7.70 9.12
C LYS A 18 5.40 6.28 8.60
N ARG A 19 6.51 5.64 8.19
CA ARG A 19 6.50 4.26 7.65
C ARG A 19 5.88 3.26 8.62
N GLY A 20 6.22 3.34 9.90
CA GLY A 20 5.69 2.45 10.95
C GLY A 20 4.16 2.50 11.01
N ASP A 21 3.60 3.69 11.15
CA ASP A 21 2.16 3.92 11.22
C ASP A 21 1.42 3.38 9.98
N ARG A 22 2.04 3.49 8.80
CA ARG A 22 1.45 3.05 7.53
C ARG A 22 1.49 1.54 7.34
N ASN A 23 2.39 0.85 8.03
CA ASN A 23 2.47 -0.61 7.98
C ASN A 23 1.44 -1.27 8.89
N GLU A 24 0.94 -0.57 9.90
CA GLU A 24 -0.06 -1.08 10.82
C GLU A 24 -1.49 -1.05 10.24
N PHE A 25 -2.22 -2.15 10.40
CA PHE A 25 -3.66 -2.18 10.12
C PHE A 25 -4.40 -1.36 11.19
N SER A 26 -5.07 -0.28 10.75
CA SER A 26 -5.92 0.52 11.64
C SER A 26 -7.10 -0.29 12.15
N ALA A 27 -7.71 0.11 13.27
CA ALA A 27 -8.88 -0.57 13.82
C ALA A 27 -10.02 -0.73 12.80
N LYS A 28 -10.26 0.31 11.98
CA LYS A 28 -11.22 0.29 10.89
C LYS A 28 -10.89 -0.80 9.86
N VAL A 29 -9.65 -0.84 9.37
CA VAL A 29 -9.21 -1.84 8.37
C VAL A 29 -9.26 -3.25 8.95
N ARG A 30 -8.90 -3.43 10.23
CA ARG A 30 -9.00 -4.73 10.90
C ARG A 30 -10.44 -5.24 10.94
N LYS A 31 -11.39 -4.36 11.26
CA LYS A 31 -12.82 -4.69 11.25
C LYS A 31 -13.28 -5.06 9.84
N GLU A 32 -12.97 -4.23 8.84
CA GLU A 32 -13.33 -4.49 7.44
C GLU A 32 -12.81 -5.84 6.93
N ILE A 33 -11.56 -6.21 7.26
CA ILE A 33 -10.99 -7.50 6.87
C ILE A 33 -11.74 -8.66 7.56
N LYS A 34 -12.04 -8.52 8.85
CA LYS A 34 -12.76 -9.56 9.61
C LYS A 34 -14.17 -9.78 9.08
N ASP A 35 -14.89 -8.69 8.86
CA ASP A 35 -16.25 -8.71 8.32
C ASP A 35 -16.26 -9.32 6.91
N TYR A 36 -15.31 -8.93 6.04
CA TYR A 36 -15.20 -9.46 4.68
C TYR A 36 -14.97 -10.97 4.62
N PHE A 37 -14.17 -11.50 5.55
CA PHE A 37 -13.84 -12.92 5.63
C PHE A 37 -14.78 -13.70 6.57
N ASN A 38 -15.93 -13.14 6.93
CA ASN A 38 -16.91 -13.74 7.85
C ASN A 38 -16.30 -14.24 9.16
N HIS A 39 -15.25 -13.58 9.65
CA HIS A 39 -14.47 -14.01 10.82
C HIS A 39 -13.85 -15.41 10.70
N GLU A 40 -13.62 -15.91 9.48
CA GLU A 40 -13.07 -17.24 9.21
C GLU A 40 -11.64 -17.17 8.64
N CYS A 41 -10.83 -18.16 9.00
CA CYS A 41 -9.50 -18.40 8.49
C CYS A 41 -9.58 -18.80 7.01
N GLN A 42 -8.88 -18.06 6.16
CA GLN A 42 -8.95 -18.28 4.71
C GLN A 42 -8.15 -19.49 4.20
N MET A 43 -7.52 -20.24 5.09
CA MET A 43 -6.81 -21.48 4.76
C MET A 43 -7.55 -22.74 5.22
N CYS A 44 -8.14 -22.72 6.43
CA CYS A 44 -8.79 -23.89 7.01
C CYS A 44 -10.27 -23.70 7.33
N TYR A 45 -10.82 -22.51 7.09
CA TYR A 45 -12.22 -22.13 7.37
C TYR A 45 -12.66 -22.23 8.84
N GLY A 46 -11.72 -22.44 9.77
CA GLY A 46 -11.97 -22.29 11.21
C GLY A 46 -11.99 -20.81 11.64
N PRO A 47 -12.11 -20.50 12.94
CA PRO A 47 -12.13 -19.12 13.43
C PRO A 47 -10.87 -18.32 13.07
N GLY A 48 -11.06 -17.11 12.52
CA GLY A 48 -10.00 -16.17 12.15
C GLY A 48 -9.61 -15.26 13.31
N GLU A 49 -8.32 -15.22 13.65
CA GLU A 49 -7.81 -14.54 14.85
C GLU A 49 -6.90 -13.36 14.50
N THR A 50 -5.95 -13.61 13.60
CA THR A 50 -4.87 -12.67 13.26
C THR A 50 -4.91 -12.31 11.79
N ILE A 51 -4.50 -11.08 11.47
CA ILE A 51 -4.43 -10.58 10.10
C ILE A 51 -2.97 -10.60 9.67
N HIS A 52 -2.67 -11.45 8.69
CA HIS A 52 -1.37 -11.54 8.06
C HIS A 52 -1.19 -10.48 6.96
N HIS A 53 0.01 -9.95 6.84
CA HIS A 53 0.43 -9.08 5.74
C HIS A 53 0.87 -9.93 4.54
N VAL A 54 0.05 -10.07 3.51
CA VAL A 54 0.38 -10.93 2.34
C VAL A 54 1.63 -10.43 1.60
N HIS A 55 1.75 -9.12 1.44
CA HIS A 55 3.04 -8.47 1.18
C HIS A 55 3.64 -8.07 2.51
N LEU A 56 4.76 -8.69 2.88
CA LEU A 56 5.34 -8.60 4.22
C LEU A 56 5.72 -7.15 4.61
N ARG A 57 5.64 -6.83 5.91
CA ARG A 57 6.05 -5.51 6.44
C ARG A 57 7.50 -5.18 6.11
N ALA A 58 8.40 -6.16 6.19
CA ALA A 58 9.81 -6.01 5.85
C ALA A 58 10.00 -5.61 4.37
N GLN A 59 9.09 -6.03 3.49
CA GLN A 59 9.08 -5.72 2.06
C GLN A 59 8.24 -4.46 1.75
N SER A 60 7.96 -3.63 2.75
CA SER A 60 7.16 -2.39 2.65
C SER A 60 5.66 -2.59 2.43
N GLY A 61 5.11 -3.72 2.86
CA GLY A 61 3.67 -3.94 2.85
C GLY A 61 2.92 -3.02 3.80
N ARG A 62 1.85 -2.38 3.31
CA ARG A 62 1.03 -1.45 4.08
C ARG A 62 -0.12 -2.13 4.80
N GLY A 63 -0.62 -1.47 5.84
CA GLY A 63 -1.79 -1.87 6.60
C GLY A 63 -3.10 -1.50 5.90
N VAL A 64 -3.25 -1.88 4.62
CA VAL A 64 -4.45 -1.65 3.80
C VAL A 64 -5.29 -2.91 3.70
N PHE A 65 -6.60 -2.76 3.51
CA PHE A 65 -7.55 -3.87 3.40
C PHE A 65 -7.08 -4.96 2.41
N THR A 66 -6.69 -4.54 1.22
CA THR A 66 -6.25 -5.41 0.12
C THR A 66 -4.94 -6.15 0.39
N ASN A 67 -4.24 -5.90 1.51
CA ASN A 67 -3.01 -6.60 1.90
C ASN A 67 -3.20 -7.52 3.11
N GLY A 68 -4.41 -7.56 3.68
CA GLY A 68 -4.73 -8.34 4.86
C GLY A 68 -5.32 -9.70 4.50
N LEU A 69 -4.81 -10.75 5.14
CA LEU A 69 -5.36 -12.11 5.07
C LEU A 69 -5.72 -12.58 6.47
N LEU A 70 -6.98 -12.90 6.72
CA LEU A 70 -7.44 -13.37 8.02
C LEU A 70 -7.13 -14.86 8.20
N LEU A 71 -6.41 -15.20 9.28
CA LEU A 71 -5.97 -16.56 9.58
C LEU A 71 -6.16 -16.89 11.07
N CYS A 72 -6.31 -18.18 11.37
CA CYS A 72 -6.11 -18.69 12.73
C CYS A 72 -4.61 -18.73 13.08
N HIS A 73 -4.26 -18.83 14.35
CA HIS A 73 -2.86 -18.86 14.80
C HIS A 73 -2.00 -19.93 14.07
N ARG A 74 -2.53 -21.16 13.93
CA ARG A 74 -1.82 -22.28 13.28
C ARG A 74 -1.52 -22.00 11.81
N CYS A 75 -2.51 -21.55 11.04
CA CYS A 75 -2.33 -21.22 9.63
C CYS A 75 -1.43 -19.99 9.45
N HIS A 76 -1.52 -19.02 10.35
CA HIS A 76 -0.64 -17.86 10.35
C HIS A 76 0.83 -18.26 10.51
N GLN A 77 1.14 -19.14 11.48
CA GLN A 77 2.50 -19.65 11.68
C GLN A 77 2.98 -20.49 10.48
N TYR A 78 2.13 -21.39 9.98
CA TYR A 78 2.45 -22.18 8.80
C TYR A 78 2.85 -21.29 7.61
N LEU A 79 2.17 -20.17 7.40
CA LEU A 79 2.46 -19.27 6.29
C LEU A 79 3.82 -18.55 6.44
N HIS A 80 4.27 -18.28 7.67
CA HIS A 80 5.61 -17.78 7.95
C HIS A 80 6.69 -18.82 7.59
N ASP A 81 6.43 -20.09 7.89
CA ASP A 81 7.39 -21.19 7.70
C ASP A 81 7.38 -21.75 6.26
N ASN A 82 6.37 -21.40 5.45
CA ASN A 82 6.18 -21.94 4.10
C ASN A 82 6.15 -20.82 3.03
N PRO A 83 7.32 -20.33 2.57
CA PRO A 83 7.41 -19.26 1.56
C PRO A 83 6.70 -19.58 0.24
N LYS A 84 6.63 -20.86 -0.14
CA LYS A 84 5.89 -21.31 -1.32
C LYS A 84 4.40 -21.03 -1.20
N GLU A 85 3.82 -21.24 -0.01
CA GLU A 85 2.41 -20.97 0.23
C GLU A 85 2.13 -19.47 0.28
N LEU A 86 2.98 -18.70 0.96
CA LEU A 86 2.92 -17.24 0.92
C LEU A 86 2.93 -16.72 -0.53
N LYS A 87 3.76 -17.30 -1.40
CA LYS A 87 3.83 -16.91 -2.82
C LYS A 87 2.52 -17.16 -3.56
N LYS A 88 1.83 -18.27 -3.27
CA LYS A 88 0.50 -18.54 -3.86
C LYS A 88 -0.50 -17.47 -3.45
N TRP A 89 -0.52 -17.10 -2.17
CA TRP A 89 -1.38 -16.01 -1.69
C TRP A 89 -1.03 -14.66 -2.31
N GLN A 90 0.26 -14.34 -2.48
CA GLN A 90 0.68 -13.12 -3.18
C GLN A 90 0.22 -13.08 -4.64
N ASN A 91 0.24 -14.21 -5.34
CA ASN A 91 -0.27 -14.29 -6.70
C ASN A 91 -1.80 -14.13 -6.73
N ARG A 92 -2.51 -14.82 -5.84
CA ARG A 92 -3.97 -14.69 -5.70
C ARG A 92 -4.41 -13.26 -5.38
N PHE A 93 -3.72 -12.57 -4.46
CA PHE A 93 -4.01 -11.18 -4.13
C PHE A 93 -3.70 -10.23 -5.29
N ARG A 94 -2.68 -10.53 -6.08
CA ARG A 94 -2.38 -9.78 -7.32
C ARG A 94 -3.47 -9.95 -8.36
N GLU A 95 -4.06 -11.14 -8.47
CA GLU A 95 -5.17 -11.42 -9.38
C GLU A 95 -6.44 -10.68 -8.92
N TRP A 96 -6.74 -10.71 -7.62
CA TRP A 96 -7.95 -10.08 -7.06
C TRP A 96 -7.91 -8.56 -7.04
N TYR A 97 -6.77 -7.97 -6.66
CA TYR A 97 -6.66 -6.55 -6.35
C TYR A 97 -5.64 -5.81 -7.24
N GLY A 98 -4.99 -6.52 -8.15
CA GLY A 98 -3.95 -5.96 -9.01
C GLY A 98 -2.56 -5.90 -8.37
N LYS A 99 -1.58 -5.43 -9.15
CA LYS A 99 -0.14 -5.43 -8.78
C LYS A 99 0.19 -4.56 -7.56
N SER A 100 -0.68 -3.60 -7.22
CA SER A 100 -0.45 -2.61 -6.17
C SER A 100 -1.27 -2.86 -4.90
N TYR A 101 -1.80 -4.07 -4.71
CA TYR A 101 -2.68 -4.44 -3.58
C TYR A 101 -2.12 -4.12 -2.19
N PHE A 102 -0.80 -4.00 -2.05
CA PHE A 102 -0.12 -3.74 -0.79
C PHE A 102 0.23 -2.26 -0.56
N LYS A 103 -0.08 -1.38 -1.49
CA LYS A 103 0.26 0.04 -1.46
C LYS A 103 -0.90 0.86 -0.89
N ASP A 104 -0.57 1.92 -0.18
CA ASP A 104 -1.56 2.92 0.19
C ASP A 104 -1.53 4.11 -0.79
N LYS A 105 -2.44 5.06 -0.58
CA LYS A 105 -2.56 6.27 -1.39
C LYS A 105 -1.24 7.04 -1.54
N GLN A 106 -0.43 7.14 -0.48
CA GLN A 106 0.83 7.89 -0.55
C GLN A 106 1.88 7.18 -1.41
N ASP A 107 1.89 5.85 -1.45
CA ASP A 107 2.79 5.12 -2.34
C ASP A 107 2.35 5.30 -3.80
N LEU A 108 1.05 5.20 -4.07
CA LEU A 108 0.48 5.37 -5.41
C LEU A 108 0.70 6.79 -5.97
N GLU A 109 0.49 7.82 -5.14
CA GLU A 109 0.73 9.22 -5.52
C GLU A 109 2.21 9.46 -5.85
N ARG A 110 3.13 8.90 -5.06
CA ARG A 110 4.57 9.02 -5.31
C ARG A 110 4.96 8.34 -6.62
N GLU A 111 4.48 7.12 -6.86
CA GLU A 111 4.77 6.40 -8.10
C GLU A 111 4.19 7.10 -9.33
N ALA A 112 2.99 7.68 -9.22
CA ALA A 112 2.41 8.48 -10.29
C ALA A 112 3.26 9.72 -10.59
N ALA A 113 3.72 10.44 -9.57
CA ALA A 113 4.61 11.60 -9.74
C ALA A 113 5.95 11.19 -10.39
N ASP A 114 6.56 10.09 -9.95
CA ASP A 114 7.80 9.56 -10.53
C ASP A 114 7.62 9.19 -12.01
N LEU A 115 6.48 8.60 -12.37
CA LEU A 115 6.15 8.24 -13.75
C LEU A 115 5.96 9.47 -14.64
N ILE A 116 5.28 10.50 -14.14
CA ILE A 116 5.10 11.78 -14.86
C ILE A 116 6.47 12.42 -15.12
N SER A 117 7.29 12.56 -14.08
CA SER A 117 8.64 13.14 -14.21
C SER A 117 9.52 12.38 -15.21
N ARG A 118 9.43 11.04 -15.23
CA ARG A 118 10.16 10.22 -16.22
C ARG A 118 9.67 10.48 -17.65
N LYS A 119 8.36 10.57 -17.85
CA LYS A 119 7.78 10.85 -19.19
C LYS A 119 8.19 12.23 -19.69
N GLU A 120 8.09 13.26 -18.86
CA GLU A 120 8.52 14.63 -19.20
C GLU A 120 10.02 14.66 -19.57
N LYS A 121 10.86 13.95 -18.82
CA LYS A 121 12.29 13.84 -19.11
C LYS A 121 12.53 13.14 -20.45
N THR A 122 11.86 12.02 -20.72
CA THR A 122 11.96 11.31 -22.01
C THR A 122 11.49 12.18 -23.18
N GLU A 123 10.38 12.89 -23.02
CA GLU A 123 9.86 13.81 -24.04
C GLU A 123 10.83 14.95 -24.32
N TYR A 124 11.42 15.56 -23.28
CA TYR A 124 12.46 16.58 -23.44
C TYR A 124 13.67 16.09 -24.26
N TYR A 125 14.16 14.88 -24.00
CA TYR A 125 15.29 14.31 -24.76
C TYR A 125 14.90 13.92 -26.19
N ASN A 126 13.65 13.55 -26.44
CA ASN A 126 13.16 13.23 -27.79
C ASN A 126 12.90 14.48 -28.64
N LEU A 127 12.51 15.60 -28.02
CA LEU A 127 12.26 16.88 -28.69
C LEU A 127 13.51 17.74 -28.83
N SER A 128 14.55 17.50 -28.03
CA SER A 128 15.86 18.12 -28.19
C SER A 128 16.62 17.38 -29.29
N PRO A 129 16.78 17.94 -30.51
CA PRO A 129 17.60 17.29 -31.52
C PRO A 129 18.99 17.13 -30.91
N MET A 130 19.49 15.89 -30.84
CA MET A 130 20.90 15.64 -30.56
C MET A 130 21.68 16.60 -31.45
N ARG A 131 22.42 17.54 -30.83
CA ARG A 131 23.50 18.26 -31.50
C ARG A 131 24.52 17.18 -31.88
N ARG A 132 24.28 16.51 -33.01
CA ARG A 132 25.26 15.66 -33.67
C ARG A 132 26.34 16.63 -34.15
N THR A 133 27.39 16.72 -33.36
CA THR A 133 28.69 17.27 -33.78
C THR A 133 29.26 16.41 -34.89
#